data_AF-A0A848TGQ1-F1
#
_entry.id   AF-A0A848TGQ1-F1
#
_cell.length_a   1.000
_cell.length_b   1.000
_cell.length_c   1.000
_cell.angle_alpha   90.00
_cell.angle_beta   90.00
_cell.angle_gamma   90.00
#
_symmetry.space_group_name_H-M   'P 1'
#
loop_
_entity.id
_entity.type
_entity.pdbx_description
1 polymer ?
#
loop_
_entity_poly.entity_id
_entity_poly.type
_entity_poly.pdbx_seq_one_letter_code
_entity_poly.pdbx_strand_id
1 'polypeptide(L)' 'RDASDTITGDFAAVQGSAVDLGGYYHTDPKKTASVMRPSAALNGIIG' A
#
# COMPACT_ATOMS: atom_id res chain seq x y z
N ARG A 1 -2.14 18.88 -9.91
CA ARG A 1 -1.96 18.06 -8.70
C ARG A 1 -0.58 17.47 -8.80
N ASP A 2 0.26 17.76 -7.83
CA ASP A 2 1.64 17.29 -7.84
C ASP A 2 1.68 15.84 -7.38
N ALA A 3 2.76 15.11 -7.68
CA ALA A 3 2.89 13.70 -7.33
C ALA A 3 2.67 13.44 -5.82
N SER A 4 3.05 14.40 -4.97
CA SER A 4 2.83 14.37 -3.52
C SER A 4 1.35 14.24 -3.13
N ASP A 5 0.45 14.96 -3.79
CA ASP A 5 -0.99 14.94 -3.49
C ASP A 5 -1.59 13.57 -3.85
N THR A 6 -1.20 13.02 -5.00
CA THR A 6 -1.66 11.70 -5.45
C THR A 6 -1.17 10.62 -4.49
N ILE A 7 0.11 10.60 -4.14
CA ILE A 7 0.68 9.60 -3.23
C ILE A 7 -0.02 9.66 -1.87
N THR A 8 -0.22 10.86 -1.32
CA THR A 8 -0.94 11.03 -0.04
C THR A 8 -2.39 10.55 -0.13
N GLY A 9 -3.06 10.83 -1.25
CA GLY A 9 -4.41 10.34 -1.53
C GLY A 9 -4.51 8.82 -1.59
N ASP A 10 -3.56 8.16 -2.25
CA ASP A 10 -3.51 6.69 -2.36
C ASP A 10 -3.39 6.04 -0.97
N PHE A 11 -2.54 6.59 -0.08
CA PHE A 11 -2.40 6.10 1.29
C PHE A 11 -3.62 6.38 2.18
N ALA A 12 -4.32 7.50 1.95
CA ALA A 12 -5.56 7.80 2.66
C ALA A 12 -6.70 6.87 2.23
N ALA A 13 -6.78 6.54 0.93
CA ALA A 13 -7.86 5.77 0.35
C ALA A 13 -7.97 4.33 0.89
N VAL A 14 -6.87 3.74 1.37
CA VAL A 14 -6.84 2.36 1.88
C VAL A 14 -7.12 2.24 3.38
N GLN A 15 -7.32 3.36 4.10
CA GLN A 15 -7.47 3.35 5.55
C GLN A 15 -8.87 2.89 6.01
N GLY A 16 -8.94 2.43 7.26
CA GLY A 16 -10.21 2.12 7.93
C GLY A 16 -10.80 0.74 7.64
N SER A 17 -10.24 0.00 6.68
CA SER A 17 -10.68 -1.36 6.35
C SER A 17 -9.75 -2.41 6.95
N ALA A 18 -10.32 -3.52 7.39
CA ALA A 18 -9.53 -4.70 7.77
C ALA A 18 -8.82 -5.27 6.54
N VAL A 19 -7.60 -5.76 6.72
CA VAL A 19 -6.77 -6.32 5.65
C VAL A 19 -6.32 -7.74 6.01
N ASP A 20 -6.31 -8.62 5.01
CA ASP A 20 -5.79 -9.98 5.15
C ASP A 20 -4.32 -10.02 4.73
N LEU A 21 -3.44 -10.31 5.70
CA LEU A 21 -2.01 -10.49 5.46
C LEU A 21 -1.62 -11.94 5.13
N GLY A 22 -2.55 -12.90 5.21
CA GLY A 22 -2.29 -14.32 4.97
C GLY A 22 -1.53 -15.03 6.09
N GLY A 23 -1.47 -14.42 7.28
CA GLY A 23 -0.78 -14.93 8.45
C GLY A 23 -0.62 -13.86 9.52
N TYR A 24 0.05 -14.19 10.62
CA TYR A 24 0.37 -13.24 11.69
C TYR A 24 1.88 -13.14 11.93
N TYR A 25 2.53 -14.24 12.32
CA TYR A 25 3.99 -14.30 12.48
C TYR A 25 4.75 -14.56 11.17
N HIS A 26 4.10 -15.21 10.21
CA HIS A 26 4.64 -15.48 8.88
C HIS A 26 3.55 -15.19 7.86
N THR A 27 3.48 -13.94 7.42
CA THR A 27 2.46 -13.46 6.48
C THR A 27 2.76 -13.95 5.06
N ASP A 28 1.75 -13.90 4.19
CA ASP A 28 1.96 -14.09 2.76
C ASP A 28 2.73 -12.86 2.22
N PRO A 29 3.92 -13.05 1.61
CA PRO A 29 4.73 -11.94 1.12
C PRO A 29 4.02 -11.10 0.04
N LYS A 30 3.21 -11.74 -0.82
CA LYS A 30 2.47 -11.04 -1.89
C LYS A 30 1.34 -10.21 -1.33
N LYS A 31 0.57 -10.76 -0.37
CA LYS A 31 -0.50 -10.00 0.31
C LYS A 31 0.08 -8.82 1.09
N THR A 32 1.16 -9.06 1.82
CA THR A 32 1.87 -8.02 2.59
C THR A 32 2.35 -6.90 1.68
N ALA A 33 3.02 -7.24 0.56
CA ALA A 33 3.47 -6.24 -0.40
C ALA A 33 2.31 -5.42 -0.99
N SER A 34 1.19 -6.06 -1.34
CA SER A 34 0.01 -5.36 -1.88
C SER A 34 -0.63 -4.39 -0.89
N VAL A 35 -0.65 -4.74 0.40
CA VAL A 35 -1.22 -3.87 1.46
C VAL A 35 -0.29 -2.72 1.81
N MET A 36 1.01 -3.01 1.95
CA MET A 36 2.01 -2.03 2.42
C MET A 36 2.48 -1.07 1.33
N ARG A 37 2.22 -1.37 0.05
CA ARG A 37 2.64 -0.56 -1.11
C ARG A 37 1.44 -0.05 -1.92
N PRO A 38 0.51 0.70 -1.31
CA PRO A 38 -0.79 1.02 -1.93
C PRO A 38 -0.69 2.03 -3.08
N SER A 39 0.38 2.84 -3.15
CA SER A 39 0.54 3.86 -4.19
C SER A 39 1.37 3.35 -5.36
N ALA A 40 0.73 3.15 -6.51
CA ALA A 40 1.42 2.84 -7.76
C ALA A 40 2.36 3.97 -8.20
N ALA A 41 1.97 5.23 -7.94
CA ALA A 41 2.79 6.40 -8.25
C ALA A 41 4.09 6.39 -7.44
N LEU A 42 4.01 6.13 -6.13
CA LEU A 42 5.22 6.00 -5.29
C LEU A 42 6.06 4.78 -5.71
N ASN A 43 5.43 3.63 -5.93
CA ASN A 43 6.13 2.40 -6.33
C ASN A 43 6.93 2.56 -7.61
N GLY A 44 6.42 3.33 -8.59
CA GLY A 44 7.13 3.62 -9.83
C GLY A 44 8.37 4.50 -9.66
N ILE A 45 8.45 5.27 -8.56
CA ILE A 45 9.60 6.15 -8.26
C ILE A 45 10.71 5.37 -7.56
N ILE A 46 10.36 4.49 -6.60
CA ILE A 46 11.34 3.86 -5.69
C ILE A 46 11.81 2.45 -6.12
N GLY A 47 11.03 1.73 -6.95
CA GLY A 47 11.34 0.36 -7.35
C GLY A 47 11.23 -0.67 -6.23
#